data_AF-A0AAD6T4N9-F1
#
_entry.id   AF-A0AAD6T4N9-F1
#
_cell.length_a   1.000
_cell.length_b   1.000
_cell.length_c   1.000
_cell.angle_alpha   90.00
_cell.angle_beta   90.00
_cell.angle_gamma   90.00
#
_symmetry.space_group_name_H-M   'P 1'
#
loop_
_entity.id
_entity.type
_entity.pdbx_description
1 polymer ?
#
loop_
_entity_poly.entity_id
_entity_poly.type
_entity_poly.pdbx_seq_one_letter_code
_entity_poly.pdbx_strand_id
1 'polypeptide(L)'
;MARWQAPQMPGPRAIKPSRQCDWCDRLGHILAIRYFMCPTTGHRNITGSISTPVNSSSPQFDAQIVAVVFAVPQELEFTLLPSPSLSIAKMLDFTLPLEHPSSNAPKPTQYFSKNAPDITDSDLLLRVRRLPIPDKKTVHKLQACSRQAWMDGAQSVMYSHLGGVESHFPPWIISYWAAVIDIKRNARLPLGRSALAQQALLMLTMVPWGCSKPAGLSDSEPFYTLWCFLGTHWLSGSQMDDMLELLRYKIDTSPTSMPNTRTWGTALIPKVLAAYRAANTGTYWTAKDLRWLRDLGDDIVQNRAALITSAHLGDITE
;
A
#
# COMPACT_ATOMS: atom_id res chain seq x y z
N MET A 1 -58.04 -19.56 64.95
CA MET A 1 -58.15 -19.58 63.47
C MET A 1 -57.32 -18.43 62.91
N ALA A 2 -56.07 -18.69 62.55
CA ALA A 2 -55.17 -17.68 61.98
C ALA A 2 -55.14 -17.83 60.46
N ARG A 3 -55.52 -16.77 59.73
CA ARG A 3 -55.44 -16.70 58.27
C ARG A 3 -54.00 -16.38 57.86
N TRP A 4 -53.37 -17.30 57.13
CA TRP A 4 -52.15 -17.05 56.38
C TRP A 4 -52.47 -16.18 55.15
N GLN A 5 -51.77 -15.05 54.99
CA GLN A 5 -51.73 -14.29 53.74
C GLN A 5 -50.39 -14.51 53.05
N ALA A 6 -50.42 -14.86 51.77
CA ALA A 6 -49.23 -15.06 50.96
C ALA A 6 -48.57 -13.72 50.57
N PRO A 7 -47.24 -13.68 50.37
CA PRO A 7 -46.55 -12.46 49.95
C PRO A 7 -46.84 -12.15 48.48
N GLN A 8 -47.14 -10.88 48.17
CA GLN A 8 -47.25 -10.41 46.80
C GLN A 8 -45.88 -10.39 46.12
N MET A 9 -45.77 -11.06 44.98
CA MET A 9 -44.62 -10.99 44.09
C MET A 9 -44.60 -9.64 43.34
N PRO A 10 -43.42 -9.02 43.14
CA PRO A 10 -43.32 -7.81 42.34
C PRO A 10 -43.57 -8.14 40.85
N GLY A 11 -44.44 -7.35 40.22
CA GLY A 11 -44.77 -7.48 38.80
C GLY A 11 -43.57 -7.23 37.87
N PRO A 12 -43.65 -7.72 36.62
CA PRO A 12 -42.55 -7.66 35.65
C PRO A 12 -42.22 -6.20 35.31
N ARG A 13 -40.95 -5.81 35.48
CA ARG A 13 -40.45 -4.52 34.99
C ARG A 13 -40.33 -4.58 33.47
N ALA A 14 -40.96 -3.62 32.80
CA ALA A 14 -40.82 -3.41 31.37
C ALA A 14 -39.34 -3.22 31.01
N ILE A 15 -38.80 -4.17 30.23
CA ILE A 15 -37.50 -4.07 29.60
C ILE A 15 -37.66 -3.06 28.46
N LYS A 16 -36.99 -1.92 28.56
CA LYS A 16 -36.90 -0.94 27.45
C LYS A 16 -36.26 -1.63 26.23
N PRO A 17 -36.72 -1.34 25.01
CA PRO A 17 -36.12 -1.90 23.80
C PRO A 17 -34.63 -1.53 23.77
N SER A 18 -33.80 -2.56 23.66
CA SER A 18 -32.36 -2.47 23.56
C SER A 18 -31.97 -1.61 22.37
N ARG A 19 -30.96 -0.76 22.56
CA ARG A 19 -30.25 -0.14 21.45
C ARG A 19 -29.70 -1.27 20.58
N GLN A 20 -30.32 -1.44 19.43
CA GLN A 20 -29.88 -2.32 18.37
C GLN A 20 -28.44 -1.96 17.98
N CYS A 21 -27.63 -3.01 17.78
CA CYS A 21 -26.18 -3.03 17.92
C CYS A 21 -25.38 -2.15 16.93
N ASP A 22 -25.13 -0.90 17.31
CA ASP A 22 -24.12 -0.04 16.68
C ASP A 22 -22.68 -0.65 16.79
N TRP A 23 -22.48 -1.65 17.67
CA TRP A 23 -21.18 -2.28 17.92
C TRP A 23 -20.84 -3.44 16.96
N CYS A 24 -21.83 -4.21 16.49
CA CYS A 24 -21.60 -5.30 15.53
C CYS A 24 -21.32 -4.76 14.12
N ASP A 25 -22.02 -3.70 13.71
CA ASP A 25 -21.72 -2.99 12.46
C ASP A 25 -20.35 -2.28 12.53
N ARG A 26 -19.97 -1.74 13.70
CA ARG A 26 -18.66 -1.11 13.89
C ARG A 26 -17.50 -2.09 14.05
N LEU A 27 -17.72 -3.32 14.52
CA LEU A 27 -16.70 -4.38 14.47
C LEU A 27 -16.33 -4.73 13.03
N GLY A 28 -17.29 -4.70 12.10
CA GLY A 28 -17.04 -4.76 10.66
C GLY A 28 -16.15 -3.60 10.17
N HIS A 29 -16.27 -2.40 10.76
CA HIS A 29 -15.40 -1.25 10.48
C HIS A 29 -14.05 -1.29 11.23
N ILE A 30 -13.93 -1.97 12.37
CA ILE A 30 -12.68 -2.13 13.13
C ILE A 30 -11.80 -3.25 12.55
N LEU A 31 -12.43 -4.30 11.99
CA LEU A 31 -11.75 -5.32 11.16
C LEU A 31 -11.35 -4.80 9.78
N ALA A 32 -11.83 -3.62 9.36
CA ALA A 32 -11.15 -2.82 8.35
C ALA A 32 -9.89 -2.19 8.97
N ILE A 33 -8.93 -3.05 9.30
CA ILE A 33 -7.53 -2.68 9.47
C ILE A 33 -7.18 -1.84 8.24
N ARG A 34 -6.73 -0.60 8.46
CA ARG A 34 -6.13 0.24 7.41
C ARG A 34 -4.99 -0.53 6.77
N TYR A 35 -5.28 -1.32 5.73
CA TYR A 35 -4.36 -1.41 4.62
C TYR A 35 -4.19 0.00 4.10
N PHE A 36 -2.95 0.43 3.95
CA PHE A 36 -2.62 1.58 3.10
C PHE A 36 -3.10 1.25 1.69
N MET A 37 -4.36 1.54 1.40
CA MET A 37 -4.97 1.50 0.07
C MET A 37 -5.27 2.95 -0.31
N CYS A 38 -4.56 3.39 -1.34
CA CYS A 38 -4.73 4.68 -2.02
C CYS A 38 -6.21 4.87 -2.44
N PRO A 39 -6.82 6.05 -2.29
CA PRO A 39 -8.21 6.25 -2.69
C PRO A 39 -8.34 6.17 -4.22
N THR A 40 -9.22 5.29 -4.69
CA THR A 40 -9.62 5.17 -6.09
C THR A 40 -10.40 6.42 -6.53
N THR A 41 -9.86 7.15 -7.50
CA THR A 41 -10.52 8.26 -8.18
C THR A 41 -11.47 7.74 -9.26
N GLY A 42 -12.66 8.36 -9.34
CA GLY A 42 -13.76 7.95 -10.19
C GLY A 42 -13.50 8.09 -11.69
N HIS A 43 -14.06 7.15 -12.45
CA HIS A 43 -14.09 7.13 -13.90
C HIS A 43 -14.76 8.37 -14.50
N ARG A 44 -14.06 9.05 -15.42
CA ARG A 44 -14.66 9.89 -16.46
C ARG A 44 -13.98 9.57 -17.78
N ASN A 45 -14.70 8.91 -18.67
CA ASN A 45 -14.29 8.74 -20.05
C ASN A 45 -14.58 10.04 -20.80
N ILE A 46 -13.55 10.69 -21.34
CA ILE A 46 -13.68 11.80 -22.29
C ILE A 46 -12.99 11.37 -23.58
N THR A 47 -13.77 10.88 -24.53
CA THR A 47 -13.33 10.66 -25.91
C THR A 47 -13.74 11.88 -26.73
N GLY A 48 -12.77 12.71 -27.10
CA GLY A 48 -12.99 13.88 -27.95
C GLY A 48 -11.81 14.12 -28.88
N SER A 49 -12.05 13.99 -30.19
CA SER A 49 -11.12 14.40 -31.25
C SER A 49 -11.10 15.92 -31.34
N ILE A 50 -9.96 16.55 -31.04
CA ILE A 50 -9.80 18.01 -31.06
C ILE A 50 -9.28 18.43 -32.44
N SER A 51 -10.01 19.30 -33.12
CA SER A 51 -9.56 19.98 -34.34
C SER A 51 -10.05 21.43 -34.34
N THR A 52 -9.11 22.35 -34.61
CA THR A 52 -9.20 23.81 -34.86
C THR A 52 -9.02 24.78 -33.67
N PRO A 53 -8.28 25.90 -33.87
CA PRO A 53 -7.90 26.82 -32.80
C PRO A 53 -8.94 27.95 -32.61
N VAL A 54 -9.46 28.07 -31.39
CA VAL A 54 -10.26 29.22 -30.93
C VAL A 54 -9.36 30.10 -30.06
N ASN A 55 -9.06 31.30 -30.55
CA ASN A 55 -8.17 32.27 -29.91
C ASN A 55 -8.90 33.08 -28.83
N SER A 56 -9.14 32.49 -27.66
CA SER A 56 -9.44 33.20 -26.41
C SER A 56 -9.45 32.24 -25.23
N SER A 57 -8.33 31.59 -24.91
CA SER A 57 -8.24 30.67 -23.76
C SER A 57 -7.70 31.37 -22.53
N SER A 58 -8.46 31.28 -21.44
CA SER A 58 -8.02 31.60 -20.09
C SER A 58 -6.84 30.70 -19.70
N PRO A 59 -5.80 31.20 -19.01
CA PRO A 59 -4.60 30.42 -18.66
C PRO A 59 -4.88 29.15 -17.82
N GLN A 60 -6.07 29.03 -17.21
CA GLN A 60 -6.49 27.82 -16.50
C GLN A 60 -6.87 26.68 -17.45
N PHE A 61 -7.42 27.00 -18.63
CA PHE A 61 -7.84 26.00 -19.61
C PHE A 61 -6.64 25.30 -20.25
N ASP A 62 -5.59 26.06 -20.57
CA ASP A 62 -4.36 25.52 -21.14
C ASP A 62 -3.64 24.55 -20.19
N ALA A 63 -3.70 24.81 -18.88
CA ALA A 63 -3.08 23.94 -17.88
C ALA A 63 -3.75 22.56 -17.81
N GLN A 64 -5.08 22.49 -17.94
CA GLN A 64 -5.82 21.23 -17.92
C GLN A 64 -5.56 20.40 -19.18
N ILE A 65 -5.52 21.04 -20.35
CA ILE A 65 -5.22 20.35 -21.61
C ILE A 65 -3.81 19.76 -21.58
N VAL A 66 -2.82 20.55 -21.13
CA VAL A 66 -1.44 20.06 -20.99
C VAL A 66 -1.38 18.86 -20.04
N ALA A 67 -2.07 18.91 -18.91
CA ALA A 67 -2.11 17.79 -17.97
C ALA A 67 -2.68 16.51 -18.63
N VAL A 68 -3.72 16.63 -19.45
CA VAL A 68 -4.31 15.49 -20.19
C VAL A 68 -3.38 14.97 -21.27
N VAL A 69 -2.73 15.84 -22.05
CA VAL A 69 -1.81 15.46 -23.15
C VAL A 69 -0.61 14.67 -22.64
N PHE A 70 -0.09 15.03 -21.46
CA PHE A 70 1.04 14.34 -20.86
C PHE A 70 0.63 13.19 -19.93
N ALA A 71 -0.66 12.99 -19.64
CA ALA A 71 -1.11 11.86 -18.83
C ALA A 71 -0.99 10.54 -19.62
N VAL A 72 -0.48 9.50 -18.97
CA VAL A 72 -0.48 8.15 -19.54
C VAL A 72 -1.94 7.69 -19.66
N PRO A 73 -2.42 7.26 -20.84
CA PRO A 73 -3.78 6.77 -20.99
C PRO A 73 -4.07 5.60 -20.04
N GLN A 74 -5.24 5.61 -19.39
CA GLN A 74 -5.60 4.64 -18.35
C GLN A 74 -5.62 3.19 -18.89
N GLU A 75 -5.99 3.02 -20.16
CA GLU A 75 -6.01 1.73 -20.85
C GLU A 75 -4.60 1.14 -21.02
N LEU A 76 -3.60 2.02 -21.14
CA LEU A 76 -2.21 1.65 -21.33
C LEU A 76 -1.48 1.48 -19.99
N GLU A 77 -1.97 2.10 -18.93
CA GLU A 77 -1.33 2.09 -17.60
C GLU A 77 -1.09 0.66 -17.11
N PHE A 78 -2.11 -0.20 -17.14
CA PHE A 78 -2.01 -1.60 -16.72
C PHE A 78 -1.12 -2.47 -17.62
N THR A 79 -0.88 -2.03 -18.86
CA THR A 79 -0.03 -2.75 -19.83
C THR A 79 1.43 -2.34 -19.71
N LEU A 80 1.68 -1.06 -19.41
CA LEU A 80 3.01 -0.45 -19.38
C LEU A 80 3.62 -0.43 -17.97
N LEU A 81 2.80 -0.32 -16.92
CA LEU A 81 3.24 -0.21 -15.54
C LEU A 81 2.70 -1.38 -14.70
N PRO A 82 3.48 -1.90 -13.73
CA PRO A 82 2.98 -2.88 -12.79
C PRO A 82 1.86 -2.28 -11.93
N SER A 83 0.77 -3.03 -11.77
CA SER A 83 -0.32 -2.63 -10.86
C SER A 83 0.21 -2.44 -9.42
N PRO A 84 -0.27 -1.44 -8.66
CA PRO A 84 0.07 -1.31 -7.25
C PRO A 84 -0.38 -2.52 -6.40
N SER A 85 -1.34 -3.31 -6.89
CA SER A 85 -1.78 -4.56 -6.25
C SER A 85 -1.03 -5.80 -6.73
N LEU A 86 -0.01 -5.64 -7.59
CA LEU A 86 0.75 -6.76 -8.13
C LEU A 86 1.58 -7.42 -7.02
N SER A 87 1.57 -8.75 -6.95
CA SER A 87 2.41 -9.46 -5.99
C SER A 87 3.90 -9.21 -6.28
N ILE A 88 4.74 -9.26 -5.24
CA ILE A 88 6.19 -9.05 -5.40
C ILE A 88 6.78 -10.01 -6.45
N ALA A 89 6.35 -11.28 -6.46
CA ALA A 89 6.79 -12.25 -7.46
C ALA A 89 6.47 -11.81 -8.89
N LYS A 90 5.21 -11.44 -9.16
CA LYS A 90 4.80 -10.96 -10.50
C LYS A 90 5.45 -9.62 -10.86
N MET A 91 5.76 -8.78 -9.86
CA MET A 91 6.49 -7.53 -10.05
C MET A 91 7.94 -7.78 -10.48
N LEU A 92 8.59 -8.84 -9.97
CA LEU A 92 9.93 -9.23 -10.41
C LEU A 92 9.94 -9.76 -11.85
N ASP A 93 8.87 -10.44 -12.27
CA ASP A 93 8.69 -10.88 -13.66
C ASP A 93 8.30 -9.74 -14.61
N PHE A 94 7.87 -8.60 -14.07
CA PHE A 94 7.47 -7.44 -14.86
C PHE A 94 8.71 -6.74 -15.44
N THR A 95 8.86 -6.82 -16.77
CA THR A 95 9.97 -6.17 -17.48
C THR A 95 9.80 -4.67 -17.57
N LEU A 96 10.63 -3.93 -16.83
CA LEU A 96 10.76 -2.48 -16.93
C LEU A 96 11.93 -2.11 -17.86
N PRO A 97 11.81 -1.06 -18.68
CA PRO A 97 12.86 -0.65 -19.60
C PRO A 97 14.12 -0.21 -18.85
N LEU A 98 15.31 -0.49 -19.38
CA LEU A 98 16.59 -0.13 -18.76
C LEU A 98 16.85 1.38 -18.84
N GLU A 99 17.59 1.94 -17.88
CA GLU A 99 18.06 3.33 -17.99
C GLU A 99 19.30 3.37 -18.89
N HIS A 100 19.33 4.27 -19.86
CA HIS A 100 20.52 4.47 -20.67
C HIS A 100 21.55 5.30 -19.88
N PRO A 101 22.78 4.80 -19.65
CA PRO A 101 23.83 5.60 -19.07
C PRO A 101 24.18 6.76 -20.02
N SER A 102 23.86 7.98 -19.61
CA SER A 102 24.06 9.15 -20.45
C SER A 102 25.47 9.73 -20.24
N SER A 103 26.43 9.34 -21.08
CA SER A 103 27.73 10.04 -21.16
C SER A 103 27.60 11.37 -21.91
N ASN A 104 26.72 11.43 -22.92
CA ASN A 104 26.47 12.60 -23.76
C ASN A 104 24.96 12.82 -23.94
N ALA A 105 24.29 13.38 -22.92
CA ALA A 105 22.85 13.64 -23.00
C ALA A 105 22.56 14.65 -24.13
N PRO A 106 21.65 14.32 -25.08
CA PRO A 106 21.14 15.31 -26.02
C PRO A 106 20.51 16.50 -25.28
N LYS A 107 20.46 17.65 -25.93
CA LYS A 107 19.76 18.82 -25.39
C LYS A 107 18.27 18.49 -25.29
N PRO A 108 17.54 18.96 -24.25
CA PRO A 108 16.11 18.70 -24.10
C PRO A 108 15.28 19.02 -25.36
N THR A 109 15.65 20.07 -26.09
CA THR A 109 14.98 20.48 -27.34
C THR A 109 15.05 19.43 -28.45
N GLN A 110 16.07 18.55 -28.44
CA GLN A 110 16.24 17.49 -29.44
C GLN A 110 15.31 16.30 -29.19
N TYR A 111 14.66 16.22 -28.03
CA TYR A 111 13.66 15.21 -27.74
C TYR A 111 12.28 15.58 -28.29
N PHE A 112 12.02 16.84 -28.63
CA PHE A 112 10.71 17.28 -29.07
C PHE A 112 10.68 17.46 -30.58
N SER A 113 9.60 17.01 -31.21
CA SER A 113 9.39 17.14 -32.65
C SER A 113 8.05 17.78 -32.95
N LYS A 114 7.99 18.56 -34.03
CA LYS A 114 6.76 19.16 -34.56
C LYS A 114 5.92 18.18 -35.37
N ASN A 115 6.49 17.01 -35.71
CA ASN A 115 5.77 15.96 -36.43
C ASN A 115 4.76 15.29 -35.52
N ALA A 116 3.65 14.83 -36.09
CA ALA A 116 2.64 14.05 -35.38
C ALA A 116 3.24 12.74 -34.83
N PRO A 117 2.74 12.23 -33.69
CA PRO A 117 3.18 10.94 -33.18
C PRO A 117 2.77 9.80 -34.12
N ASP A 118 3.59 8.75 -34.15
CA ASP A 118 3.28 7.50 -34.83
C ASP A 118 2.01 6.87 -34.21
N ILE A 119 1.28 6.08 -34.99
CA ILE A 119 0.04 5.42 -34.55
C ILE A 119 0.36 4.50 -33.36
N THR A 120 -0.40 4.65 -32.27
CA THR A 120 -0.28 3.80 -31.09
C THR A 120 -0.89 2.42 -31.36
N ASP A 121 -0.05 1.48 -31.80
CA ASP A 121 -0.39 0.06 -31.95
C ASP A 121 0.28 -0.82 -30.88
N SER A 122 -0.04 -2.11 -30.87
CA SER A 122 0.57 -3.08 -29.95
C SER A 122 2.09 -3.15 -30.10
N ASP A 123 2.60 -2.92 -31.31
CA ASP A 123 4.03 -2.99 -31.63
C ASP A 123 4.78 -1.77 -31.07
N LEU A 124 4.15 -0.61 -31.06
CA LEU A 124 4.66 0.60 -30.41
C LEU A 124 4.74 0.38 -28.90
N LEU A 125 3.71 -0.20 -28.28
CA LEU A 125 3.73 -0.51 -26.85
C LEU A 125 4.84 -1.50 -26.49
N LEU A 126 5.01 -2.55 -27.30
CA LEU A 126 6.10 -3.51 -27.13
C LEU A 126 7.47 -2.83 -27.26
N ARG A 127 7.62 -1.91 -28.21
CA ARG A 127 8.83 -1.09 -28.38
C ARG A 127 9.08 -0.20 -27.17
N VAL A 128 8.08 0.55 -26.70
CA VAL A 128 8.16 1.43 -25.52
C VAL A 128 8.62 0.69 -24.27
N ARG A 129 8.18 -0.57 -24.09
CA ARG A 129 8.62 -1.42 -22.96
C ARG A 129 10.07 -1.90 -23.08
N ARG A 130 10.61 -2.01 -24.29
CA ARG A 130 11.96 -2.54 -24.55
C ARG A 130 13.02 -1.45 -24.72
N LEU A 131 12.63 -0.26 -25.18
CA LEU A 131 13.56 0.83 -25.45
C LEU A 131 14.14 1.39 -24.14
N PRO A 132 15.48 1.58 -24.06
CA PRO A 132 16.09 2.20 -22.90
C PRO A 132 15.56 3.62 -22.69
N ILE A 133 15.22 3.97 -21.45
CA ILE A 133 14.75 5.31 -21.08
C ILE A 133 15.93 6.25 -20.82
N PRO A 134 15.76 7.58 -20.98
CA PRO A 134 16.78 8.54 -20.58
C PRO A 134 17.09 8.45 -19.09
N ASP A 135 18.25 8.97 -18.68
CA ASP A 135 18.59 9.03 -17.26
C ASP A 135 17.66 9.98 -16.49
N LYS A 136 17.60 9.79 -15.17
CA LYS A 136 16.72 10.58 -14.28
C LYS A 136 16.87 12.09 -14.43
N LYS A 137 18.09 12.61 -14.60
CA LYS A 137 18.30 14.07 -14.72
C LYS A 137 17.70 14.59 -16.01
N THR A 138 17.83 13.82 -17.09
CA THR A 138 17.25 14.17 -18.39
C THR A 138 15.72 14.11 -18.35
N VAL A 139 15.12 13.05 -17.80
CA VAL A 139 13.65 12.97 -17.66
C VAL A 139 13.08 14.14 -16.86
N HIS A 140 13.72 14.53 -15.75
CA HIS A 140 13.28 15.72 -15.00
C HIS A 140 13.38 17.02 -15.80
N LYS A 141 14.45 17.21 -16.59
CA LYS A 141 14.56 18.38 -17.47
C LYS A 141 13.46 18.38 -18.53
N LEU A 142 13.17 17.22 -19.11
CA LEU A 142 12.09 17.06 -20.09
C LEU A 142 10.73 17.37 -19.48
N GLN A 143 10.42 16.89 -18.27
CA GLN A 143 9.20 17.26 -17.57
C GLN A 143 9.11 18.77 -17.36
N ALA A 144 10.21 19.42 -16.92
CA ALA A 144 10.23 20.85 -16.66
C ALA A 144 10.01 21.71 -17.92
N CYS A 145 10.51 21.29 -19.09
CA CYS A 145 10.35 22.04 -20.33
C CYS A 145 9.21 21.55 -21.24
N SER A 146 8.57 20.42 -20.93
CA SER A 146 7.51 19.78 -21.73
C SER A 146 6.37 20.74 -22.09
N ARG A 147 5.88 21.51 -21.11
CA ARG A 147 4.82 22.50 -21.31
C ARG A 147 5.22 23.58 -22.32
N GLN A 148 6.43 24.13 -22.20
CA GLN A 148 6.90 25.16 -23.12
C GLN A 148 7.07 24.58 -24.52
N ALA A 149 7.69 23.40 -24.64
CA ALA A 149 7.88 22.75 -25.94
C ALA A 149 6.54 22.48 -26.65
N TRP A 150 5.52 22.06 -25.90
CA TRP A 150 4.17 21.88 -26.45
C TRP A 150 3.55 23.20 -26.92
N MET A 151 3.68 24.29 -26.15
CA MET A 151 3.24 25.63 -26.58
C MET A 151 4.01 26.13 -27.82
N ASP A 152 5.27 25.72 -27.99
CA ASP A 152 6.10 26.03 -29.16
C ASP A 152 5.74 25.16 -30.39
N GLY A 153 4.71 24.32 -30.28
CA GLY A 153 4.17 23.50 -31.35
C GLY A 153 4.76 22.09 -31.45
N ALA A 154 5.44 21.60 -30.42
CA ALA A 154 5.85 20.19 -30.37
C ALA A 154 4.63 19.27 -30.22
N GLN A 155 4.53 18.28 -31.10
CA GLN A 155 3.42 17.31 -31.13
C GLN A 155 3.85 15.92 -30.66
N SER A 156 5.15 15.60 -30.75
CA SER A 156 5.69 14.29 -30.38
C SER A 156 7.05 14.37 -29.69
N VAL A 157 7.47 13.24 -29.15
CA VAL A 157 8.73 13.06 -28.42
C VAL A 157 9.55 11.96 -29.10
N MET A 158 10.85 12.17 -29.27
CA MET A 158 11.78 11.23 -29.90
C MET A 158 12.77 10.68 -28.87
N TYR A 159 13.24 9.44 -29.08
CA TYR A 159 14.32 8.83 -28.30
C TYR A 159 15.69 9.33 -28.78
N SER A 160 15.93 10.63 -28.66
CA SER A 160 17.13 11.28 -29.21
C SER A 160 18.45 10.75 -28.62
N HIS A 161 18.42 10.11 -27.46
CA HIS A 161 19.58 9.50 -26.82
C HIS A 161 20.01 8.16 -27.41
N LEU A 162 19.16 7.49 -28.20
CA LEU A 162 19.48 6.16 -28.73
C LEU A 162 20.26 6.19 -30.05
N GLY A 163 20.24 7.31 -30.78
CA GLY A 163 20.83 7.41 -32.12
C GLY A 163 20.11 6.52 -33.14
N GLY A 164 19.68 7.09 -34.27
CA GLY A 164 19.09 6.31 -35.37
C GLY A 164 17.66 5.81 -35.17
N VAL A 165 17.00 6.14 -34.05
CA VAL A 165 15.56 5.91 -33.89
C VAL A 165 14.81 7.18 -34.30
N GLU A 166 14.23 7.17 -35.50
CA GLU A 166 13.45 8.29 -36.05
C GLU A 166 11.95 8.22 -35.71
N SER A 167 11.54 7.31 -34.83
CA SER A 167 10.15 7.17 -34.41
C SER A 167 9.69 8.34 -33.53
N HIS A 168 8.43 8.72 -33.72
CA HIS A 168 7.77 9.83 -33.03
C HIS A 168 6.76 9.27 -32.02
N PHE A 169 7.04 9.44 -30.74
CA PHE A 169 6.19 8.93 -29.67
C PHE A 169 5.23 9.99 -29.15
N PRO A 170 4.06 9.62 -28.63
CA PRO A 170 3.15 10.55 -27.99
C PRO A 170 3.80 11.29 -26.79
N PRO A 171 3.37 12.52 -26.47
CA PRO A 171 3.93 13.31 -25.37
C PRO A 171 3.87 12.63 -23.98
N TRP A 172 2.85 11.79 -23.73
CA TRP A 172 2.72 11.05 -22.47
C TRP A 172 3.89 10.10 -22.17
N ILE A 173 4.75 9.82 -23.15
CA ILE A 173 5.94 8.98 -22.96
C ILE A 173 6.88 9.54 -21.88
N ILE A 174 6.93 10.87 -21.70
CA ILE A 174 7.73 11.52 -20.67
C ILE A 174 7.22 11.15 -19.27
N SER A 175 5.90 11.13 -19.09
CA SER A 175 5.26 10.73 -17.82
C SER A 175 5.45 9.25 -17.55
N TYR A 176 5.40 8.41 -18.59
CA TYR A 176 5.75 7.00 -18.48
C TYR A 176 7.21 6.81 -18.01
N TRP A 177 8.18 7.51 -18.60
CA TRP A 177 9.58 7.41 -18.16
C TRP A 177 9.75 7.82 -16.69
N ALA A 178 9.08 8.91 -16.27
CA ALA A 178 9.11 9.35 -14.89
C ALA A 178 8.53 8.29 -13.94
N ALA A 179 7.38 7.70 -14.29
CA ALA A 179 6.76 6.62 -13.53
C ALA A 179 7.68 5.40 -13.43
N VAL A 180 8.35 5.01 -14.52
CA VAL A 180 9.33 3.90 -14.47
C VAL A 180 10.50 4.22 -13.54
N ILE A 181 11.04 5.44 -13.55
CA ILE A 181 12.13 5.84 -12.65
C ILE A 181 11.66 5.79 -11.19
N ASP A 182 10.46 6.26 -10.90
CA ASP A 182 9.90 6.23 -9.54
C ASP A 182 9.61 4.80 -9.09
N ILE A 183 9.05 3.96 -9.95
CA ILE A 183 8.88 2.54 -9.69
C ILE A 183 10.25 1.90 -9.46
N LYS A 184 11.27 2.12 -10.29
CA LYS A 184 12.60 1.57 -10.03
C LYS A 184 13.20 2.08 -8.73
N ARG A 185 12.95 3.33 -8.34
CA ARG A 185 13.42 3.89 -7.07
C ARG A 185 12.74 3.21 -5.88
N ASN A 186 11.44 2.90 -6.00
CA ASN A 186 10.62 2.36 -4.91
C ASN A 186 10.62 0.81 -4.88
N ALA A 187 10.56 0.18 -6.06
CA ALA A 187 10.67 -1.25 -6.35
C ALA A 187 12.11 -1.77 -6.38
N ARG A 188 13.11 -0.88 -6.29
CA ARG A 188 14.26 -1.15 -5.41
C ARG A 188 13.73 -1.28 -3.97
N LEU A 189 12.93 -2.33 -3.73
CA LEU A 189 13.07 -3.19 -2.56
C LEU A 189 14.57 -3.23 -2.31
N PRO A 190 15.03 -2.75 -1.15
CA PRO A 190 16.36 -2.17 -1.02
C PRO A 190 17.33 -3.09 -1.74
N LEU A 191 18.18 -2.59 -2.65
CA LEU A 191 19.37 -3.36 -3.03
C LEU A 191 20.17 -3.74 -1.76
N GLY A 192 19.92 -3.01 -0.67
CA GLY A 192 20.22 -3.40 0.70
C GLY A 192 19.55 -4.66 1.23
N ARG A 193 18.41 -5.19 0.77
CA ARG A 193 17.83 -6.46 1.27
C ARG A 193 18.68 -7.66 0.91
N SER A 194 19.29 -7.71 -0.27
CA SER A 194 20.26 -8.78 -0.56
C SER A 194 21.50 -8.62 0.31
N ALA A 195 22.01 -7.40 0.47
CA ALA A 195 23.15 -7.13 1.34
C ALA A 195 22.82 -7.36 2.83
N LEU A 196 21.62 -7.01 3.28
CA LEU A 196 21.09 -7.18 4.64
C LEU A 196 20.70 -8.63 4.89
N ALA A 197 20.22 -9.37 3.89
CA ALA A 197 19.99 -10.80 3.98
C ALA A 197 21.32 -11.54 4.05
N GLN A 198 22.31 -11.14 3.27
CA GLN A 198 23.67 -11.67 3.36
C GLN A 198 24.31 -11.31 4.71
N GLN A 199 24.14 -10.07 5.19
CA GLN A 199 24.59 -9.65 6.51
C GLN A 199 23.85 -10.40 7.62
N ALA A 200 22.54 -10.58 7.50
CA ALA A 200 21.75 -11.36 8.45
C ALA A 200 22.19 -12.83 8.45
N LEU A 201 22.47 -13.41 7.29
CA LEU A 201 23.01 -14.76 7.17
C LEU A 201 24.37 -14.87 7.87
N LEU A 202 25.28 -13.91 7.64
CA LEU A 202 26.56 -13.83 8.35
C LEU A 202 26.38 -13.67 9.86
N MET A 203 25.45 -12.81 10.31
CA MET A 203 25.14 -12.66 11.72
C MET A 203 24.60 -13.95 12.32
N LEU A 204 23.73 -14.66 11.60
CA LEU A 204 23.20 -15.95 12.04
C LEU A 204 24.30 -17.02 12.17
N THR A 205 25.39 -16.97 11.40
CA THR A 205 26.54 -17.87 11.63
C THR A 205 27.25 -17.63 12.97
N MET A 206 27.10 -16.44 13.55
CA MET A 206 27.68 -16.07 14.84
C MET A 206 26.70 -16.28 16.01
N VAL A 207 25.43 -16.62 15.74
CA VAL A 207 24.42 -16.79 16.77
C VAL A 207 24.63 -18.10 17.53
N PRO A 208 24.56 -18.10 18.88
CA PRO A 208 24.61 -19.34 19.66
C PRO A 208 23.27 -20.08 19.55
N TRP A 209 23.13 -20.92 18.53
CA TRP A 209 21.87 -21.62 18.19
C TRP A 209 21.26 -22.48 19.31
N GLY A 210 22.06 -22.87 20.31
CA GLY A 210 21.62 -23.65 21.48
C GLY A 210 21.10 -22.81 22.65
N CYS A 211 21.10 -21.48 22.54
CA CYS A 211 20.61 -20.58 23.58
C CYS A 211 19.17 -20.12 23.29
N SER A 212 18.44 -19.79 24.35
CA SER A 212 17.18 -19.04 24.24
C SER A 212 17.42 -17.65 23.67
N LYS A 213 16.41 -17.12 22.99
CA LYS A 213 16.37 -15.72 22.58
C LYS A 213 16.69 -14.76 23.75
N PRO A 214 17.26 -13.58 23.47
CA PRO A 214 17.58 -12.61 24.50
C PRO A 214 16.29 -12.06 25.12
N ALA A 215 16.40 -11.61 26.37
CA ALA A 215 15.30 -10.90 27.03
C ALA A 215 14.90 -9.66 26.20
N GLY A 216 13.61 -9.53 25.90
CA GLY A 216 13.05 -8.46 25.05
C GLY A 216 12.38 -8.95 23.78
N LEU A 217 12.47 -10.24 23.45
CA LEU A 217 11.58 -10.90 22.50
C LEU A 217 10.41 -11.56 23.23
N SER A 218 9.36 -11.90 22.48
CA SER A 218 8.05 -12.24 23.02
C SER A 218 8.00 -13.56 23.78
N ASP A 219 8.99 -14.43 23.56
CA ASP A 219 9.07 -15.76 24.16
C ASP A 219 10.51 -16.21 24.47
N SER A 220 10.61 -17.38 25.09
CA SER A 220 11.87 -18.07 25.41
C SER A 220 12.27 -19.11 24.37
N GLU A 221 11.74 -19.02 23.15
CA GLU A 221 12.07 -19.96 22.08
C GLU A 221 13.57 -19.91 21.77
N PRO A 222 14.17 -21.01 21.32
CA PRO A 222 15.57 -21.06 20.98
C PRO A 222 15.88 -20.20 19.74
N PHE A 223 17.10 -19.68 19.67
CA PHE A 223 17.57 -18.81 18.60
C PHE A 223 17.39 -19.39 17.20
N TYR A 224 17.44 -20.72 17.05
CA TYR A 224 17.27 -21.34 15.74
C TYR A 224 15.95 -20.92 15.10
N THR A 225 14.86 -20.75 15.85
CA THR A 225 13.56 -20.36 15.30
C THR A 225 13.57 -19.04 14.49
N LEU A 226 14.58 -18.18 14.64
CA LEU A 226 14.76 -16.97 13.83
C LEU A 226 15.17 -17.25 12.38
N TRP A 227 15.66 -18.45 12.06
CA TRP A 227 16.04 -18.83 10.69
C TRP A 227 14.85 -18.69 9.72
N CYS A 228 13.61 -18.84 10.22
CA CYS A 228 12.38 -18.67 9.45
C CYS A 228 12.28 -17.29 8.78
N PHE A 229 12.87 -16.23 9.36
CA PHE A 229 12.88 -14.90 8.76
C PHE A 229 13.72 -14.80 7.48
N LEU A 230 14.65 -15.74 7.25
CA LEU A 230 15.49 -15.78 6.05
C LEU A 230 15.02 -16.78 5.00
N GLY A 231 14.07 -17.65 5.35
CA GLY A 231 13.58 -18.70 4.47
C GLY A 231 12.27 -18.33 3.78
N THR A 232 11.73 -19.30 3.04
CA THR A 232 10.38 -19.25 2.44
C THR A 232 9.33 -19.84 3.38
N HIS A 233 9.66 -20.01 4.66
CA HIS A 233 8.78 -20.64 5.63
C HIS A 233 7.79 -19.64 6.19
N TRP A 234 6.59 -20.14 6.51
CA TRP A 234 5.61 -19.35 7.23
C TRP A 234 6.15 -18.98 8.62
N LEU A 235 5.90 -17.74 9.03
CA LEU A 235 6.19 -17.30 10.39
C LEU A 235 5.16 -17.92 11.34
N SER A 236 5.62 -18.46 12.46
CA SER A 236 4.73 -18.86 13.54
C SER A 236 4.27 -17.65 14.36
N GLY A 237 3.31 -17.85 15.26
CA GLY A 237 2.82 -16.79 16.17
C GLY A 237 3.96 -16.15 16.96
N SER A 238 4.92 -16.95 17.41
CA SER A 238 6.16 -16.51 18.07
C SER A 238 6.92 -15.44 17.26
N GLN A 239 7.25 -15.73 16.00
CA GLN A 239 8.00 -14.78 15.18
C GLN A 239 7.17 -13.53 14.83
N MET A 240 5.85 -13.68 14.71
CA MET A 240 4.96 -12.52 14.54
C MET A 240 4.95 -11.63 15.80
N ASP A 241 4.92 -12.23 16.98
CA ASP A 241 4.93 -11.53 18.26
C ASP A 241 6.29 -10.86 18.52
N ASP A 242 7.40 -11.48 18.09
CA ASP A 242 8.72 -10.85 18.10
C ASP A 242 8.77 -9.58 17.25
N MET A 243 8.18 -9.60 16.04
CA MET A 243 8.09 -8.40 15.21
C MET A 243 7.22 -7.31 15.86
N LEU A 244 6.15 -7.69 16.54
CA LEU A 244 5.28 -6.77 17.27
C LEU A 244 5.99 -6.14 18.46
N GLU A 245 6.80 -6.88 19.21
CA GLU A 245 7.62 -6.32 20.29
C GLU A 245 8.69 -5.35 19.76
N LEU A 246 9.34 -5.67 18.64
CA LEU A 246 10.26 -4.73 17.99
C LEU A 246 9.56 -3.44 17.53
N LEU A 247 8.32 -3.55 17.04
CA LEU A 247 7.51 -2.38 16.67
C LEU A 247 7.11 -1.57 17.91
N ARG A 248 6.68 -2.24 18.98
CA ARG A 248 6.36 -1.61 20.26
C ARG A 248 7.55 -0.81 20.79
N TYR A 249 8.73 -1.44 20.84
CA TYR A 249 9.96 -0.77 21.26
C TYR A 249 10.25 0.48 20.43
N LYS A 250 10.11 0.41 19.10
CA LYS A 250 10.30 1.57 18.21
C LYS A 250 9.28 2.69 18.45
N ILE A 251 8.05 2.34 18.76
CA ILE A 251 6.99 3.29 19.08
C ILE A 251 7.30 3.96 20.42
N ASP A 252 7.64 3.18 21.44
CA ASP A 252 7.95 3.68 22.78
C ASP A 252 9.19 4.58 22.81
N THR A 253 10.18 4.31 21.95
CA THR A 253 11.39 5.13 21.80
C THR A 253 11.24 6.33 20.87
N SER A 254 10.14 6.41 20.11
CA SER A 254 9.93 7.51 19.17
C SER A 254 9.40 8.75 19.89
N PRO A 255 9.97 9.96 19.66
CA PRO A 255 9.50 11.19 20.29
C PRO A 255 8.08 11.60 19.83
N THR A 256 7.60 11.04 18.72
CA THR A 256 6.26 11.30 18.16
C THR A 256 5.26 10.18 18.48
N SER A 257 5.56 9.34 19.49
CA SER A 257 4.68 8.23 19.85
C SER A 257 3.29 8.72 20.22
N MET A 258 2.26 8.07 19.69
CA MET A 258 0.89 8.34 20.11
C MET A 258 0.72 7.86 21.55
N PRO A 259 0.27 8.75 22.47
CA PRO A 259 0.00 8.32 23.84
C PRO A 259 -1.02 7.18 23.80
N ASN A 260 -0.77 6.13 24.58
CA ASN A 260 -1.63 4.95 24.74
C ASN A 260 -1.69 3.97 23.56
N THR A 261 -0.61 3.86 22.78
CA THR A 261 -0.49 2.73 21.84
C THR A 261 -0.34 1.42 22.62
N ARG A 262 -1.19 0.43 22.34
CA ARG A 262 -1.15 -0.91 22.94
C ARG A 262 -0.82 -1.92 21.87
N THR A 263 0.23 -2.69 22.08
CA THR A 263 0.61 -3.81 21.20
C THR A 263 0.11 -5.11 21.79
N TRP A 264 -0.57 -5.92 20.99
CA TRP A 264 -1.06 -7.24 21.37
C TRP A 264 -0.62 -8.29 20.35
N GLY A 265 -0.09 -9.39 20.86
CA GLY A 265 0.34 -10.53 20.05
C GLY A 265 -0.81 -11.29 19.38
N THR A 266 -0.43 -12.30 18.61
CA THR A 266 -1.32 -13.17 17.82
C THR A 266 -2.38 -13.89 18.65
N ALA A 267 -2.14 -14.09 19.95
CA ALA A 267 -3.09 -14.67 20.89
C ALA A 267 -4.39 -13.83 21.07
N LEU A 268 -4.40 -12.56 20.67
CA LEU A 268 -5.59 -11.72 20.69
C LEU A 268 -6.69 -12.24 19.75
N ILE A 269 -6.31 -12.71 18.56
CA ILE A 269 -7.28 -13.06 17.50
C ILE A 269 -8.20 -14.21 17.89
N PRO A 270 -7.71 -15.33 18.45
CA PRO A 270 -8.59 -16.38 18.97
C PRO A 270 -9.59 -15.88 20.02
N LYS A 271 -9.20 -14.91 20.85
CA LYS A 271 -10.09 -14.31 21.86
C LYS A 271 -11.15 -13.42 21.24
N VAL A 272 -10.80 -12.64 20.22
CA VAL A 272 -11.75 -11.84 19.44
C VAL A 272 -12.75 -12.72 18.71
N LEU A 273 -12.29 -13.81 18.08
CA LEU A 273 -13.17 -14.76 17.41
C LEU A 273 -14.10 -15.50 18.39
N ALA A 274 -13.60 -15.89 19.56
CA ALA A 274 -14.41 -16.48 20.62
C ALA A 274 -15.49 -15.49 21.11
N ALA A 275 -15.11 -14.22 21.30
CA ALA A 275 -16.04 -13.16 21.67
C ALA A 275 -17.11 -12.91 20.61
N TYR A 276 -16.72 -12.91 19.33
CA TYR A 276 -17.65 -12.77 18.20
C TYR A 276 -18.68 -13.89 18.18
N ARG A 277 -18.24 -15.16 18.30
CA ARG A 277 -19.16 -16.31 18.39
C ARG A 277 -20.08 -16.23 19.60
N ALA A 278 -19.58 -15.76 20.74
CA ALA A 278 -20.35 -15.56 21.97
C ALA A 278 -21.33 -14.36 21.89
N ALA A 279 -21.18 -13.45 20.92
CA ALA A 279 -22.10 -12.33 20.73
C ALA A 279 -23.46 -12.81 20.24
N ASN A 280 -23.48 -13.81 19.35
CA ASN A 280 -24.70 -14.40 18.81
C ASN A 280 -25.56 -15.09 19.89
N THR A 281 -24.94 -15.55 20.97
CA THR A 281 -25.64 -16.19 22.10
C THR A 281 -25.96 -15.22 23.24
N GLY A 282 -25.56 -13.94 23.13
CA GLY A 282 -25.65 -12.95 24.21
C GLY A 282 -24.63 -13.13 25.35
N THR A 283 -23.87 -14.23 25.35
CA THR A 283 -22.85 -14.57 26.36
C THR A 283 -21.73 -13.54 26.40
N TYR A 284 -21.43 -12.91 25.25
CA TYR A 284 -20.41 -11.86 25.16
C TYR A 284 -20.59 -10.77 26.22
N TRP A 285 -21.81 -10.33 26.50
CA TRP A 285 -22.05 -9.21 27.42
C TRP A 285 -21.92 -9.60 28.90
N THR A 286 -22.24 -10.83 29.23
CA THR A 286 -22.29 -11.32 30.62
C THR A 286 -21.00 -12.00 31.07
N ALA A 287 -20.22 -12.54 30.12
CA ALA A 287 -19.00 -13.27 30.39
C ALA A 287 -17.92 -12.36 31.01
N LYS A 288 -17.43 -12.72 32.21
CA LYS A 288 -16.43 -11.94 32.96
C LYS A 288 -15.05 -11.99 32.32
N ASP A 289 -14.67 -13.12 31.74
CA ASP A 289 -13.41 -13.36 31.04
C ASP A 289 -13.29 -12.57 29.72
N LEU A 290 -14.40 -12.09 29.17
CA LEU A 290 -14.43 -11.20 28.00
C LEU A 290 -14.54 -9.71 28.35
N ARG A 291 -14.56 -9.37 29.64
CA ARG A 291 -14.70 -7.97 30.09
C ARG A 291 -13.56 -7.08 29.60
N TRP A 292 -12.33 -7.55 29.72
CA TRP A 292 -11.16 -6.79 29.27
C TRP A 292 -11.22 -6.47 27.77
N LEU A 293 -11.83 -7.35 26.95
CA LEU A 293 -11.97 -7.11 25.52
C LEU A 293 -13.03 -6.04 25.22
N ARG A 294 -14.11 -5.99 26.02
CA ARG A 294 -15.08 -4.89 25.99
C ARG A 294 -14.41 -3.57 26.36
N ASP A 295 -13.66 -3.56 27.47
CA ASP A 295 -12.94 -2.38 27.94
C ASP A 295 -11.92 -1.89 26.88
N LEU A 296 -11.19 -2.83 26.23
CA LEU A 296 -10.30 -2.51 25.11
C LEU A 296 -11.04 -1.90 23.92
N GLY A 297 -12.20 -2.46 23.56
CA GLY A 297 -13.02 -1.93 22.48
C GLY A 297 -13.57 -0.53 22.79
N ASP A 298 -14.02 -0.29 24.02
CA ASP A 298 -14.46 1.03 24.47
C ASP A 298 -13.32 2.06 24.42
N ASP A 299 -12.11 1.67 24.84
CA ASP A 299 -10.91 2.51 24.75
C ASP A 299 -10.60 2.90 23.30
N ILE A 300 -10.70 1.96 22.35
CA ILE A 300 -10.46 2.22 20.92
C ILE A 300 -11.54 3.16 20.36
N VAL A 301 -12.82 2.89 20.61
CA VAL A 301 -13.95 3.70 20.11
C VAL A 301 -13.88 5.13 20.62
N GLN A 302 -13.40 5.33 21.85
CA GLN A 302 -13.25 6.65 22.46
C GLN A 302 -11.93 7.34 22.09
N ASN A 303 -11.15 6.78 21.16
CA ASN A 303 -9.81 7.25 20.77
C ASN A 303 -8.85 7.38 21.96
N ARG A 304 -9.02 6.55 23.00
CA ARG A 304 -8.16 6.51 24.18
C ARG A 304 -6.98 5.56 24.02
N ALA A 305 -7.07 4.62 23.07
CA ALA A 305 -6.01 3.68 22.74
C ALA A 305 -5.93 3.45 21.23
N ALA A 306 -4.70 3.21 20.75
CA ALA A 306 -4.45 2.67 19.42
C ALA A 306 -3.98 1.22 19.55
N LEU A 307 -4.60 0.29 18.84
CA LEU A 307 -4.25 -1.13 18.88
C LEU A 307 -3.33 -1.49 17.72
N ILE A 308 -2.20 -2.13 18.03
CA ILE A 308 -1.31 -2.75 17.04
C ILE A 308 -1.30 -4.25 17.28
N THR A 309 -1.65 -5.02 16.27
CA THR A 309 -1.66 -6.48 16.33
C THR A 309 -1.41 -7.07 14.95
N SER A 310 -1.06 -8.36 14.92
CA SER A 310 -0.93 -9.17 13.70
C SER A 310 -2.02 -10.22 13.72
N ALA A 311 -2.72 -10.36 12.59
CA ALA A 311 -3.78 -11.33 12.42
C ALA A 311 -3.59 -12.12 11.14
N HIS A 312 -3.63 -13.44 11.23
CA HIS A 312 -3.87 -14.30 10.10
C HIS A 312 -5.32 -14.77 10.16
N LEU A 313 -6.15 -14.26 9.26
CA LEU A 313 -7.57 -14.55 9.27
C LEU A 313 -7.92 -15.93 8.66
N GLY A 314 -6.96 -16.61 8.02
CA GLY A 314 -7.21 -17.88 7.33
C GLY A 314 -8.28 -17.78 6.26
N ASP A 315 -8.64 -18.93 5.67
CA ASP A 315 -9.88 -19.03 4.88
C ASP A 315 -11.05 -19.03 5.85
N ILE A 316 -11.67 -17.87 6.05
CA ILE A 316 -12.97 -17.74 6.71
C ILE A 316 -14.03 -18.27 5.75
N THR A 317 -14.04 -19.58 5.54
CA THR A 317 -15.10 -20.29 4.82
C THR A 317 -15.92 -21.06 5.86
N GLU A 318 -16.79 -20.34 6.57
CA GLU A 318 -17.94 -20.91 7.28
C GLU A 318 -19.21 -20.60 6.48
#